data_AF-A0A8X7UA94-F1
#
_entry.id   AF-A0A8X7UA94-F1
#
_cell.length_a   1.000
_cell.length_b   1.000
_cell.length_c   1.000
_cell.angle_alpha   90.00
_cell.angle_beta   90.00
_cell.angle_gamma   90.00
#
_symmetry.space_group_name_H-M   'P 1'
#
loop_
_entity.id
_entity.type
_entity.pdbx_description
1 polymer ?
#
loop_
_entity_poly.entity_id
_entity_poly.type
_entity_poly.pdbx_seq_one_letter_code
_entity_poly.pdbx_strand_id
1 'polypeptide(L)'
;MWKVSEDAMLYAGVKKYGRFAWEAVSASMFEHSRSWRECKERYEILTEPKLWTSEEDALLKTEVEKFHSFVLWATVASVMRRPLQSCRRRYLSLTKPDTIPPTRGLDKVKAGSKKIQKSAGSAGARQKMKRKIQL
;
A
#
# COMPACT_ATOMS: atom_id res chain seq x y z
N MET A 1 1.66 -14.01 27.41
CA MET A 1 1.11 -12.74 26.90
C MET A 1 2.10 -11.62 27.18
N TRP A 2 2.33 -10.72 26.22
CA TRP A 2 3.21 -9.55 26.37
C TRP A 2 2.43 -8.34 26.88
N LYS A 3 2.97 -7.64 27.88
CA LYS A 3 2.43 -6.39 28.42
C LYS A 3 3.02 -5.17 27.72
N VAL A 4 2.32 -4.04 27.77
CA VAL A 4 2.81 -2.75 27.24
C VAL A 4 4.11 -2.31 27.93
N SER A 5 4.25 -2.58 29.23
CA SER A 5 5.50 -2.33 29.96
C SER A 5 6.65 -3.20 29.45
N GLU A 6 6.38 -4.46 29.09
CA GLU A 6 7.37 -5.36 28.50
C GLU A 6 7.78 -4.89 27.11
N ASP A 7 6.85 -4.40 26.29
CA ASP A 7 7.18 -3.82 24.98
C ASP A 7 8.10 -2.60 25.12
N ALA A 8 7.83 -1.72 26.10
CA ALA A 8 8.70 -0.56 26.40
C ALA A 8 10.11 -1.00 26.85
N MET A 9 10.21 -2.01 27.72
CA MET A 9 11.49 -2.59 28.12
C MET A 9 12.23 -3.21 26.93
N LEU A 10 11.52 -3.92 26.04
CA LEU A 10 12.10 -4.50 24.83
C LEU A 10 12.67 -3.41 23.92
N TYR A 11 11.94 -2.31 23.70
CA TYR A 11 12.44 -1.17 22.93
C TYR A 11 13.68 -0.52 23.56
N ALA A 12 13.67 -0.30 24.87
CA ALA A 12 14.82 0.27 25.58
C ALA A 12 16.04 -0.66 25.51
N GLY A 13 15.85 -1.97 25.63
CA GLY A 13 16.90 -2.96 25.48
C GLY A 13 17.51 -2.95 24.08
N VAL A 14 16.68 -3.01 23.03
CA VAL A 14 17.16 -2.96 21.65
C VAL A 14 17.86 -1.64 21.34
N LYS A 15 17.40 -0.52 21.90
CA LYS A 15 18.08 0.78 21.78
C LYS A 15 19.45 0.78 22.46
N LYS A 16 19.58 0.09 23.60
CA LYS A 16 20.82 0.03 24.40
C LYS A 16 21.87 -0.93 23.81
N TYR A 17 21.46 -2.14 23.43
CA TYR A 17 22.39 -3.21 23.00
C TYR A 17 22.41 -3.45 21.49
N GLY A 18 21.44 -2.91 20.75
CA GLY A 18 21.30 -3.10 19.32
C GLY A 18 20.41 -4.29 18.92
N ARG A 19 20.03 -4.32 17.64
CA ARG A 19 19.05 -5.26 17.06
C ARG A 19 19.57 -6.69 16.87
N PHE A 20 20.82 -6.97 17.22
CA PHE A 20 21.41 -8.31 17.07
C PHE A 20 21.82 -8.93 18.42
N ALA A 21 21.79 -8.16 19.51
CA ALA A 21 22.21 -8.58 20.85
C ALA A 21 21.03 -9.08 21.70
N TRP A 22 20.24 -10.01 21.16
CA TRP A 22 18.99 -10.46 21.79
C TRP A 22 19.18 -11.18 23.14
N GLU A 23 20.30 -11.90 23.30
CA GLU A 23 20.65 -12.52 24.59
C GLU A 23 20.91 -11.47 25.67
N ALA A 24 21.63 -10.39 25.34
CA ALA A 24 21.85 -9.27 26.26
C ALA A 24 20.54 -8.55 26.61
N VAL A 25 19.63 -8.39 25.64
CA VAL A 25 18.30 -7.81 25.88
C VAL A 25 17.48 -8.69 26.83
N SER A 26 17.42 -10.00 26.57
CA SER A 26 16.72 -10.98 27.41
C SER A 26 17.28 -11.01 28.85
N ALA A 27 18.60 -11.07 28.99
CA ALA A 27 19.26 -11.13 30.28
C ALA A 27 19.07 -9.84 31.09
N SER A 28 19.25 -8.68 30.47
CA SER A 28 19.31 -7.40 31.20
C SER A 28 17.96 -6.71 31.39
N MET A 29 17.00 -6.90 30.48
CA MET A 29 15.69 -6.25 30.58
C MET A 29 14.63 -7.15 31.22
N PHE A 30 14.82 -8.47 31.14
CA PHE A 30 13.81 -9.45 31.55
C PHE A 30 14.35 -10.51 32.52
N GLU A 31 15.62 -10.46 32.92
CA GLU A 31 16.24 -11.45 33.82
C GLU A 31 16.01 -12.90 33.34
N HIS A 32 16.03 -13.11 32.01
CA HIS A 32 15.73 -14.39 31.34
C HIS A 32 14.27 -14.91 31.49
N SER A 33 13.36 -14.14 32.09
CA SER A 33 11.92 -14.48 32.11
C SER A 33 11.28 -14.49 30.71
N ARG A 34 11.90 -13.77 29.75
CA ARG A 34 11.63 -13.85 28.32
C ARG A 34 12.88 -14.35 27.61
N SER A 35 12.75 -15.37 26.79
CA SER A 35 13.86 -15.86 25.98
C SER A 35 14.26 -14.85 24.91
N TRP A 36 15.51 -14.90 24.45
CA TRP A 36 16.00 -14.07 23.35
C TRP A 36 15.19 -14.28 22.07
N ARG A 37 14.66 -15.50 21.84
CA ARG A 37 13.80 -15.82 20.69
C ARG A 37 12.47 -15.09 20.78
N GLU A 38 11.81 -15.13 21.94
CA GLU A 38 10.57 -14.39 22.18
C GLU A 38 10.79 -12.88 22.04
N CYS A 39 11.90 -12.35 22.56
CA CYS A 39 12.24 -10.94 22.43
C CYS A 39 12.40 -10.53 20.96
N LYS A 40 13.13 -11.34 20.18
CA LYS A 40 13.32 -11.11 18.75
C LYS A 40 11.98 -11.15 18.00
N GLU A 41 11.22 -12.22 18.15
CA GLU A 41 9.92 -12.41 17.47
C GLU A 41 8.94 -11.28 17.84
N ARG A 42 8.87 -10.93 19.13
CA ARG A 42 8.03 -9.81 19.58
C ARG A 42 8.47 -8.50 18.94
N TYR A 43 9.77 -8.22 18.92
CA TYR A 43 10.29 -6.99 18.33
C TYR A 43 10.03 -6.94 16.82
N GLU A 44 10.17 -8.06 16.13
CA GLU A 44 9.79 -8.19 14.71
C GLU A 44 8.31 -7.86 14.52
N ILE A 45 7.39 -8.44 15.30
CA ILE A 45 5.95 -8.10 15.22
C ILE A 45 5.66 -6.63 15.54
N LEU A 46 6.37 -6.05 16.52
CA LEU A 46 6.20 -4.66 16.90
C LEU A 46 6.73 -3.68 15.84
N THR A 47 7.77 -4.09 15.11
CA THR A 47 8.41 -3.29 14.06
C THR A 47 7.93 -3.65 12.67
N GLU A 48 7.19 -4.76 12.52
CA GLU A 48 6.50 -5.12 11.31
C GLU A 48 5.50 -4.02 11.00
N PRO A 49 5.56 -3.45 9.79
CA PRO A 49 4.65 -2.39 9.43
C PRO A 49 3.22 -2.93 9.39
N LYS A 50 2.40 -2.55 10.37
CA LYS A 50 0.97 -2.88 10.45
C LYS A 50 0.21 -2.25 9.26
N LEU A 51 -1.08 -2.55 9.14
CA LEU A 51 -1.94 -2.12 8.02
C LEU A 51 -1.58 -0.74 7.44
N TRP A 52 -1.56 -0.63 6.12
CA TRP A 52 -1.30 0.63 5.43
C TRP A 52 -2.40 1.64 5.78
N THR A 53 -1.99 2.76 6.34
CA THR A 53 -2.88 3.88 6.64
C THR A 53 -3.01 4.82 5.43
N SER A 54 -4.06 5.62 5.39
CA SER A 54 -4.27 6.58 4.30
C SER A 54 -3.18 7.67 4.27
N GLU A 55 -2.65 8.03 5.45
CA GLU A 55 -1.52 8.95 5.60
C GLU A 55 -0.24 8.35 5.01
N GLU A 56 0.03 7.06 5.26
CA GLU A 56 1.17 6.37 4.66
C GLU A 56 1.01 6.19 3.15
N ASP A 57 -0.21 5.97 2.65
CA ASP A 57 -0.46 5.90 1.21
C ASP A 57 -0.20 7.25 0.52
N ALA A 58 -0.59 8.35 1.16
CA ALA A 58 -0.30 9.70 0.68
C ALA A 58 1.23 9.94 0.66
N LEU A 59 1.92 9.62 1.75
CA LEU A 59 3.37 9.74 1.83
C LEU A 59 4.07 8.88 0.76
N LEU A 60 3.62 7.63 0.58
CA LEU A 60 4.17 6.72 -0.43
C LEU A 60 4.04 7.29 -1.84
N LYS A 61 2.88 7.87 -2.20
CA LYS A 61 2.69 8.53 -3.50
C LYS A 61 3.63 9.71 -3.67
N THR A 62 3.70 10.60 -2.67
CA THR A 62 4.59 11.77 -2.69
C THR A 62 6.06 11.37 -2.81
N GLU A 63 6.52 10.36 -2.06
CA GLU A 63 7.90 9.89 -2.16
C GLU A 63 8.21 9.28 -3.52
N VAL A 64 7.26 8.56 -4.14
CA VAL A 64 7.44 7.99 -5.48
C VAL A 64 7.44 9.06 -6.56
N GLU A 65 6.58 10.09 -6.46
CA GLU A 65 6.50 11.22 -7.39
C GLU A 65 7.80 12.01 -7.49
N LYS A 66 8.62 12.04 -6.43
CA LYS A 66 9.97 12.65 -6.45
C LYS A 66 10.90 11.94 -7.44
N PHE A 67 10.65 10.66 -7.73
CA PHE A 67 11.45 9.86 -8.63
C PHE A 67 10.71 9.68 -9.96
N HIS A 68 10.80 10.68 -10.85
CA HIS A 68 10.11 10.74 -12.15
C HIS A 68 9.98 9.39 -12.89
N SER A 69 10.96 9.03 -13.73
CA SER A 69 10.89 7.82 -14.58
C SER A 69 11.53 6.59 -13.93
N PHE A 70 12.35 6.78 -12.90
CA PHE A 70 13.11 5.70 -12.27
C PHE A 70 13.03 5.76 -10.74
N VAL A 71 12.09 4.99 -10.18
CA VAL A 71 11.82 4.95 -8.74
C VAL A 71 12.88 4.14 -8.02
N LEU A 72 13.63 4.82 -7.14
CA LEU A 72 14.59 4.18 -6.23
C LEU A 72 13.87 3.60 -5.01
N TRP A 73 13.31 2.40 -5.16
CA TRP A 73 12.52 1.76 -4.13
C TRP A 73 13.26 1.54 -2.80
N ALA A 74 14.59 1.41 -2.81
CA ALA A 74 15.39 1.32 -1.59
C ALA A 74 15.34 2.62 -0.77
N THR A 75 15.38 3.78 -1.44
CA THR A 75 15.26 5.09 -0.81
C THR A 75 13.84 5.28 -0.25
N VAL A 76 12.82 4.96 -1.05
CA VAL A 76 11.41 4.99 -0.61
C VAL A 76 11.20 4.09 0.62
N ALA A 77 11.73 2.88 0.61
CA ALA A 77 11.65 1.93 1.73
C ALA A 77 12.26 2.48 3.02
N SER A 78 13.41 3.16 2.90
CA SER A 78 14.08 3.79 4.04
C SER A 78 13.22 4.90 4.66
N VAL A 79 12.64 5.77 3.84
CA VAL A 79 11.75 6.86 4.30
C VAL A 79 10.47 6.30 4.92
N MET A 80 9.84 5.34 4.25
CA MET A 80 8.62 4.69 4.73
C MET A 80 8.85 3.81 5.97
N ARG A 81 10.12 3.49 6.29
CA ARG A 81 10.49 2.49 7.30
C ARG A 81 9.76 1.15 7.10
N ARG A 82 9.50 0.79 5.85
CA ARG A 82 8.85 -0.46 5.45
C ARG A 82 9.75 -1.24 4.51
N PRO A 83 9.61 -2.57 4.43
CA PRO A 83 10.33 -3.36 3.44
C PRO A 83 10.05 -2.87 2.02
N LEU A 84 11.09 -2.79 1.19
CA LEU A 84 11.03 -2.33 -0.21
C LEU A 84 9.90 -2.99 -1.00
N GLN A 85 9.79 -4.32 -0.90
CA GLN A 85 8.77 -5.08 -1.61
C GLN A 85 7.35 -4.72 -1.15
N SER A 86 7.17 -4.34 0.11
CA SER A 86 5.89 -3.88 0.66
C SER A 86 5.50 -2.54 0.04
N CYS A 87 6.42 -1.57 0.00
CA CYS A 87 6.19 -0.26 -0.62
C CYS A 87 5.83 -0.40 -2.10
N ARG A 88 6.61 -1.17 -2.86
CA ARG A 88 6.36 -1.39 -4.30
C ARG A 88 5.00 -2.03 -4.55
N ARG A 89 4.67 -3.09 -3.80
CA ARG A 89 3.39 -3.79 -3.93
C ARG A 89 2.22 -2.87 -3.60
N ARG A 90 2.34 -2.07 -2.52
CA ARG A 90 1.30 -1.11 -2.14
C ARG A 90 1.11 -0.05 -3.20
N TYR A 91 2.18 0.58 -3.67
CA TYR A 91 2.10 1.61 -4.70
C TYR A 91 1.38 1.10 -5.96
N LEU A 92 1.77 -0.09 -6.45
CA LEU A 92 1.09 -0.72 -7.58
C LEU A 92 -0.39 -1.02 -7.32
N SER A 93 -0.77 -1.33 -6.08
CA SER A 93 -2.19 -1.50 -5.73
C SER A 93 -2.97 -0.18 -5.73
N LEU A 94 -2.32 0.94 -5.41
CA LEU A 94 -2.92 2.29 -5.39
C LEU A 94 -3.01 2.91 -6.80
N THR A 95 -2.14 2.51 -7.72
CA THR A 95 -2.08 3.05 -9.10
C THR A 95 -2.83 2.20 -10.12
N LYS A 96 -3.35 1.03 -9.74
CA LYS A 96 -4.26 0.29 -10.62
C LYS A 96 -5.53 1.14 -10.80
N PRO A 97 -5.91 1.54 -12.02
CA PRO A 97 -7.23 2.11 -12.24
C PRO A 97 -8.25 1.07 -11.79
N ASP A 98 -9.28 1.49 -11.06
CA ASP A 98 -10.34 0.63 -10.50
C ASP A 98 -10.87 -0.37 -11.54
N THR A 99 -10.26 -1.55 -11.62
CA THR A 99 -10.95 -2.74 -12.11
C THR A 99 -11.70 -3.25 -10.89
N ILE A 100 -12.95 -2.79 -10.77
CA ILE A 100 -14.01 -3.23 -9.87
C ILE A 100 -13.61 -4.55 -9.17
N PRO A 101 -13.45 -4.58 -7.83
CA PRO A 101 -13.19 -5.83 -7.14
C PRO A 101 -14.36 -6.79 -7.38
N PRO A 102 -14.15 -8.11 -7.56
CA PRO A 102 -15.25 -9.05 -7.56
C PRO A 102 -15.89 -8.99 -6.17
N THR A 103 -16.98 -8.24 -6.06
CA THR A 103 -17.81 -8.15 -4.86
C THR A 103 -18.27 -9.56 -4.54
N ARG A 104 -17.66 -10.16 -3.52
CA ARG A 104 -18.09 -11.45 -3.00
C ARG A 104 -19.38 -11.19 -2.21
N GLY A 105 -20.49 -11.23 -2.94
CA GLY A 105 -21.87 -11.43 -2.46
C GLY A 105 -22.37 -10.51 -1.35
N LEU A 106 -23.19 -9.54 -1.72
CA LEU A 106 -24.48 -9.33 -1.06
C LEU A 106 -25.44 -8.61 -2.03
N ASP A 107 -26.68 -9.09 -2.01
CA ASP A 107 -27.91 -8.43 -2.45
C ASP A 107 -28.31 -8.44 -3.94
N LYS A 108 -29.06 -9.49 -4.28
CA LYS A 108 -30.06 -9.48 -5.35
C LYS A 108 -31.12 -8.40 -5.05
N VAL A 109 -31.13 -7.31 -5.81
CA VAL A 109 -32.34 -6.50 -5.98
C VAL A 109 -32.65 -6.41 -7.48
N LYS A 110 -33.72 -7.11 -7.88
CA LYS A 110 -34.30 -7.01 -9.22
C LYS A 110 -34.91 -5.61 -9.38
N ALA A 111 -34.45 -4.85 -10.36
CA ALA A 111 -35.18 -3.68 -10.86
C ALA A 111 -35.29 -3.78 -12.39
N GLY A 112 -36.54 -3.78 -12.87
CA GLY A 112 -36.92 -4.19 -14.21
C GLY A 112 -36.57 -3.20 -15.32
N SER A 113 -36.17 -3.73 -16.47
CA SER A 113 -35.93 -2.98 -17.69
C SER A 113 -37.26 -2.60 -18.35
N LYS A 114 -37.61 -1.31 -18.34
CA LYS A 114 -38.61 -0.74 -19.26
C LYS A 114 -37.91 -0.32 -20.56
N LYS A 115 -38.31 -0.96 -21.64
CA LYS A 115 -37.87 -0.79 -23.02
C LYS A 115 -38.52 0.48 -23.60
N ILE A 116 -37.74 1.39 -24.17
CA ILE A 116 -38.25 2.39 -25.13
C ILE A 116 -37.35 2.36 -26.36
N GLN A 117 -37.87 1.73 -27.42
CA GLN A 117 -37.38 1.89 -28.80
C GLN A 117 -38.19 3.02 -29.43
N LYS A 118 -37.53 3.95 -30.13
CA LYS A 118 -38.05 4.59 -31.34
C LYS A 118 -36.93 4.88 -32.33
N SER A 119 -36.96 4.10 -33.41
CA SER A 119 -36.70 4.44 -34.82
C SER A 119 -37.23 5.82 -35.24
N ALA A 120 -36.91 6.48 -36.34
CA ALA A 120 -36.02 6.32 -37.51
C ALA A 120 -36.14 7.62 -38.35
N GLY A 121 -35.31 7.77 -39.39
CA GLY A 121 -35.57 8.63 -40.56
C GLY A 121 -34.56 9.77 -40.71
N SER A 122 -33.47 9.59 -41.46
CA SER A 122 -33.33 9.67 -42.93
C SER A 122 -33.19 11.10 -43.45
N ALA A 123 -32.04 11.39 -44.09
CA ALA A 123 -31.93 11.81 -45.49
C ALA A 123 -30.68 12.70 -45.70
N GLY A 124 -30.01 12.49 -46.84
CA GLY A 124 -29.48 13.64 -47.60
C GLY A 124 -27.97 13.73 -47.83
N ALA A 125 -27.59 13.29 -49.04
CA ALA A 125 -26.68 13.96 -49.97
C ALA A 125 -25.15 13.98 -49.74
N ARG A 126 -24.48 13.49 -50.78
CA ARG A 126 -23.05 13.59 -51.08
C ARG A 126 -22.71 14.96 -51.64
N GLN A 127 -21.53 15.51 -51.34
CA GLN A 127 -20.76 16.29 -52.31
C GLN A 127 -19.26 16.29 -51.94
N LYS A 128 -18.40 15.84 -52.86
CA LYS A 128 -16.94 16.07 -52.83
C LYS A 128 -16.65 17.47 -53.38
N MET A 129 -15.66 18.20 -52.85
CA MET A 129 -14.53 18.70 -53.66
C MET A 129 -13.44 19.45 -52.87
N LYS A 130 -12.21 18.98 -53.12
CA LYS A 130 -10.96 19.68 -53.49
C LYS A 130 -10.38 20.83 -52.62
N ARG A 131 -9.09 20.60 -52.34
CA ARG A 131 -8.01 21.46 -51.82
C ARG A 131 -7.90 22.83 -52.49
N LYS A 132 -7.45 23.83 -51.73
CA LYS A 132 -6.56 24.90 -52.20
C LYS A 132 -5.68 25.41 -51.05
N ILE A 133 -4.37 25.28 -51.25
CA ILE A 133 -3.28 26.03 -50.61
C ILE A 133 -3.07 27.28 -51.46
N GLN A 134 -2.86 28.43 -50.84
CA GLN A 134 -2.24 29.64 -51.42
C GLN A 134 -1.52 30.34 -50.27
N LEU A 135 -0.19 30.20 -50.26
CA LEU A 135 0.84 31.19 -50.63
C LEU A 135 1.14 32.14 -49.47
#